data_AF-A0A524CFL3-F1
#
_entry.id   AF-A0A524CFL3-F1
#
_cell.length_a   1.000
_cell.length_b   1.000
_cell.length_c   1.000
_cell.angle_alpha   90.00
_cell.angle_beta   90.00
_cell.angle_gamma   90.00
#
_symmetry.space_group_name_H-M   'P 1'
#
loop_
_entity.id
_entity.type
_entity.pdbx_description
1 polymer ?
#
loop_
_entity_poly.entity_id
_entity_poly.type
_entity_poly.pdbx_seq_one_letter_code
_entity_poly.pdbx_strand_id
1 'polypeptide(L)'
;PVLAVGRAQELIIVIEEKMRKGIIKEVPVYIDGMISEATAIHTTHPEYLSKELRQMIFHQGHSPFLAEYFVQVESNSARSEITEGEPCIIMATSGMMTGGPSVEYFRLLAEDPRNTLIFVSYQVEGTLGRRIQKGFRDIQLRNNRGQLEPVHSKMNVITNEGFSGHSSRHQIMNFLSQLEPRPERIIVGHGEESKCTALAGSIYKKYHIETRAPYNLETIRFK
;
A
#
# COMPACT_ATOMS: atom_id res chain seq x y z
N PRO A 1 -4.48 -6.22 -1.32
CA PRO A 1 -5.03 -5.21 -0.39
C PRO A 1 -4.23 -3.91 -0.51
N VAL A 2 -4.91 -2.75 -0.63
CA VAL A 2 -4.27 -1.44 -0.82
C VAL A 2 -5.03 -0.33 -0.10
N LEU A 3 -4.36 0.78 0.21
CA LEU A 3 -5.06 2.01 0.59
C LEU A 3 -5.70 2.64 -0.65
N ALA A 4 -6.79 3.40 -0.45
CA ALA A 4 -7.49 4.08 -1.55
C ALA A 4 -6.58 5.05 -2.32
N VAL A 5 -5.70 5.74 -1.60
CA VAL A 5 -4.74 6.72 -2.12
C VAL A 5 -3.31 6.22 -1.92
N GLY A 6 -2.44 6.49 -2.90
CA GLY A 6 -1.01 6.22 -2.87
C GLY A 6 -0.66 4.92 -3.60
N ARG A 7 -0.70 3.79 -2.90
CA ARG A 7 -0.18 2.51 -3.44
C ARG A 7 -1.07 1.91 -4.52
N ALA A 8 -2.37 2.16 -4.47
CA ALA A 8 -3.27 1.73 -5.52
C ALA A 8 -2.92 2.37 -6.86
N GLN A 9 -2.69 3.69 -6.88
CA GLN A 9 -2.39 4.41 -8.13
C GLN A 9 -1.04 3.98 -8.72
N GLU A 10 0.00 3.77 -7.90
CA GLU A 10 1.28 3.25 -8.40
C GLU A 10 1.13 1.84 -9.01
N LEU A 11 0.37 0.96 -8.37
CA LEU A 11 0.12 -0.38 -8.91
C LEU A 11 -0.69 -0.34 -10.20
N ILE A 12 -1.69 0.54 -10.32
CA ILE A 12 -2.45 0.73 -11.56
C ILE A 12 -1.50 1.07 -12.71
N ILE A 13 -0.59 2.03 -12.52
CA ILE A 13 0.40 2.43 -13.53
C ILE A 13 1.30 1.25 -13.92
N VAL A 14 1.83 0.52 -12.93
CA VAL A 14 2.75 -0.60 -13.21
C VAL A 14 2.02 -1.77 -13.88
N ILE A 15 0.83 -2.14 -13.41
CA ILE A 15 0.05 -3.24 -13.98
C ILE A 15 -0.33 -2.92 -15.43
N GLU A 16 -0.83 -1.70 -15.68
CA GLU A 16 -1.16 -1.24 -17.03
C GLU A 16 0.07 -1.35 -17.94
N GLU A 17 1.21 -0.80 -17.53
CA GLU A 17 2.42 -0.77 -18.35
C GLU A 17 2.90 -2.19 -18.66
N LYS A 18 2.84 -3.11 -17.69
CA LYS A 18 3.28 -4.50 -17.86
C LYS A 18 2.33 -5.31 -18.74
N MET A 19 1.01 -5.09 -18.63
CA MET A 19 0.01 -5.72 -19.50
C MET A 19 0.15 -5.21 -20.93
N ARG A 20 0.17 -3.88 -21.13
CA ARG A 20 0.32 -3.26 -22.46
C ARG A 20 1.60 -3.67 -23.18
N LYS A 21 2.69 -3.92 -22.44
CA LYS A 21 3.96 -4.42 -23.00
C LYS A 21 4.01 -5.94 -23.18
N GLY A 22 2.95 -6.68 -22.86
CA GLY A 22 2.89 -8.14 -22.95
C GLY A 22 3.82 -8.87 -21.97
N ILE A 23 4.27 -8.20 -20.91
CA ILE A 23 5.16 -8.79 -19.90
C ILE A 23 4.37 -9.69 -18.95
N ILE A 24 3.12 -9.31 -18.66
CA ILE A 24 2.16 -10.13 -17.93
C ILE A 24 0.90 -10.31 -18.78
N LYS A 25 0.19 -11.42 -18.56
CA LYS A 25 -1.07 -11.72 -19.25
C LYS A 25 -2.12 -10.66 -18.91
N GLU A 26 -2.85 -10.21 -19.92
CA GLU A 26 -4.03 -9.37 -19.74
C GLU A 26 -5.15 -10.17 -19.05
N VAL A 27 -5.59 -9.67 -17.90
CA VAL A 27 -6.70 -10.22 -17.11
C VAL A 27 -7.48 -9.05 -16.50
N PRO A 28 -8.76 -9.24 -16.16
CA PRO A 28 -9.52 -8.22 -15.46
C PRO A 28 -8.83 -7.82 -14.15
N VAL A 29 -8.79 -6.52 -13.88
CA VAL A 29 -8.28 -5.93 -12.64
C VAL A 29 -9.44 -5.24 -11.92
N TYR A 30 -10.00 -5.90 -10.93
CA TYR A 30 -11.12 -5.39 -10.15
C TYR A 30 -10.64 -4.38 -9.11
N ILE A 31 -11.25 -3.20 -9.13
CA ILE A 31 -10.96 -2.08 -8.23
C ILE A 31 -12.15 -1.91 -7.27
N ASP A 32 -11.93 -2.14 -5.97
CA ASP A 32 -12.98 -2.15 -4.95
C ASP A 32 -12.66 -1.24 -3.74
N GLY A 33 -13.70 -0.57 -3.26
CA GLY A 33 -13.64 0.53 -2.30
C GLY A 33 -13.29 1.85 -2.97
N MET A 34 -12.78 2.81 -2.20
CA MET A 34 -12.62 4.20 -2.61
C MET A 34 -11.47 4.48 -3.60
N ILE A 35 -10.93 3.45 -4.27
CA ILE A 35 -9.75 3.58 -5.13
C ILE A 35 -10.11 4.35 -6.40
N SER A 36 -11.27 4.08 -7.01
CA SER A 36 -11.71 4.75 -8.23
C SER A 36 -11.96 6.25 -7.99
N GLU A 37 -12.65 6.59 -6.90
CA GLU A 37 -12.91 7.98 -6.50
C GLU A 37 -11.62 8.72 -6.16
N ALA A 38 -10.71 8.06 -5.43
CA ALA A 38 -9.37 8.61 -5.17
C ALA A 38 -8.58 8.85 -6.45
N THR A 39 -8.67 7.94 -7.42
CA THR A 39 -7.99 8.05 -8.71
C THR A 39 -8.57 9.19 -9.56
N ALA A 40 -9.88 9.39 -9.52
CA ALA A 40 -10.53 10.54 -10.17
C ALA A 40 -9.94 11.87 -9.68
N ILE A 41 -9.70 12.02 -8.37
CA ILE A 41 -9.04 13.22 -7.79
C ILE A 41 -7.62 13.42 -8.35
N HIS A 42 -6.86 12.35 -8.60
CA HIS A 42 -5.52 12.49 -9.21
C HIS A 42 -5.61 13.06 -10.63
N THR A 43 -6.64 12.68 -11.39
CA THR A 43 -6.83 13.18 -12.76
C THR A 43 -7.27 14.65 -12.82
N THR A 44 -7.92 15.16 -11.76
CA THR A 44 -8.30 16.59 -11.66
C THR A 44 -7.17 17.49 -11.16
N HIS A 45 -6.08 16.92 -10.64
CA HIS A 45 -4.92 17.64 -10.10
C HIS A 45 -3.59 17.24 -10.77
N PRO A 46 -3.49 17.37 -12.10
CA PRO A 46 -2.34 16.88 -12.86
C PRO A 46 -1.03 17.62 -12.57
N GLU A 47 -1.10 18.83 -12.02
CA GLU A 47 0.04 19.64 -11.61
C GLU A 47 0.85 19.00 -10.46
N TYR A 48 0.26 18.09 -9.71
CA TYR A 48 0.92 17.34 -8.62
C TYR A 48 1.46 15.97 -9.05
N LEU A 49 1.19 15.54 -10.29
CA LEU A 49 1.73 14.29 -10.83
C LEU A 49 3.18 14.46 -11.29
N SER A 50 3.90 13.35 -11.44
CA SER A 50 5.22 13.39 -12.06
C SER A 50 5.11 13.96 -13.48
N LYS A 51 6.19 14.61 -13.93
CA LYS A 51 6.23 15.23 -15.26
C LYS A 51 5.93 14.19 -16.35
N GLU A 52 6.47 12.99 -16.20
CA GLU A 52 6.32 11.88 -17.13
C GLU A 52 4.86 11.43 -17.22
N LEU A 53 4.21 11.21 -16.06
CA LEU A 53 2.81 10.78 -16.01
C LEU A 53 1.88 11.87 -16.57
N ARG A 54 2.14 13.13 -16.22
CA ARG A 54 1.39 14.26 -16.78
C ARG A 54 1.53 14.36 -18.29
N GLN A 55 2.73 14.19 -18.83
CA GLN A 55 2.93 14.22 -20.29
C GLN A 55 2.21 13.07 -20.99
N MET A 56 2.26 11.88 -20.39
CA MET A 56 1.56 10.69 -20.90
C MET A 56 0.04 10.91 -20.97
N ILE A 57 -0.57 11.43 -19.89
CA ILE A 57 -2.01 11.66 -19.84
C ILE A 57 -2.45 12.78 -20.80
N PHE A 58 -1.82 13.96 -20.74
CA PHE A 58 -2.36 15.17 -21.38
C PHE A 58 -1.81 15.44 -22.78
N HIS A 59 -0.63 14.93 -23.13
CA HIS A 59 -0.04 15.19 -24.45
C HIS A 59 -0.08 13.96 -25.35
N GLN A 60 0.04 12.75 -24.79
CA GLN A 60 -0.02 11.52 -25.58
C GLN A 60 -1.45 10.94 -25.62
N GLY A 61 -2.38 11.48 -24.82
CA GLY A 61 -3.76 11.00 -24.73
C GLY A 61 -3.86 9.59 -24.13
N HIS A 62 -2.83 9.16 -23.39
CA HIS A 62 -2.75 7.82 -22.83
C HIS A 62 -2.79 7.90 -21.30
N SER A 63 -3.98 7.65 -20.74
CA SER A 63 -4.14 7.61 -19.29
C SER A 63 -4.13 6.15 -18.80
N PRO A 64 -3.17 5.74 -17.95
CA PRO A 64 -3.14 4.39 -17.42
C PRO A 64 -4.34 4.10 -16.52
N PHE A 65 -4.94 5.15 -15.95
CA PHE A 65 -6.14 5.05 -15.10
C PHE A 65 -7.43 4.75 -15.88
N LEU A 66 -7.41 4.85 -17.22
CA LEU A 66 -8.56 4.63 -18.10
C LEU A 66 -8.41 3.38 -18.96
N ALA A 67 -7.41 2.52 -18.68
CA ALA A 67 -7.24 1.28 -19.43
C ALA A 67 -8.41 0.32 -19.19
N GLU A 68 -8.86 -0.36 -20.26
CA GLU A 68 -10.06 -1.20 -20.26
C GLU A 68 -9.98 -2.41 -19.31
N TYR A 69 -8.77 -2.78 -18.89
CA TYR A 69 -8.56 -3.89 -17.95
C TYR A 69 -9.06 -3.57 -16.53
N PHE A 70 -9.20 -2.28 -16.16
CA PHE A 70 -9.61 -1.88 -14.82
C PHE A 70 -11.13 -1.78 -14.71
N VAL A 71 -11.71 -2.63 -13.87
CA VAL A 71 -13.16 -2.75 -13.67
C VAL A 71 -13.53 -2.30 -12.27
N GLN A 72 -14.35 -1.25 -12.16
CA GLN A 72 -14.86 -0.79 -10.87
C GLN A 72 -15.91 -1.77 -10.33
N VAL A 73 -15.78 -2.15 -9.07
CA VAL A 73 -16.76 -3.00 -8.38
C VAL A 73 -17.84 -2.13 -7.76
N GLU A 74 -19.06 -2.19 -8.30
CA GLU A 74 -20.16 -1.28 -7.92
C GLU A 74 -20.95 -1.75 -6.69
N SER A 75 -20.89 -3.03 -6.34
CA SER A 75 -21.74 -3.60 -5.29
C SER A 75 -21.09 -4.75 -4.53
N ASN A 76 -21.58 -4.98 -3.31
CA ASN A 76 -21.14 -6.11 -2.48
C ASN A 76 -21.50 -7.47 -3.10
N SER A 77 -22.61 -7.56 -3.85
CA SER A 77 -23.03 -8.82 -4.49
C SER A 77 -22.09 -9.26 -5.61
N ALA A 78 -21.49 -8.30 -6.32
CA ALA A 78 -20.51 -8.60 -7.36
C ALA A 78 -19.25 -9.30 -6.84
N ARG A 79 -18.91 -9.15 -5.56
CA ARG A 79 -17.69 -9.76 -4.99
C ARG A 79 -17.71 -11.29 -5.09
N SER A 80 -18.85 -11.92 -4.79
CA SER A 80 -18.98 -13.38 -4.87
C SER A 80 -18.79 -13.86 -6.31
N GLU A 81 -19.42 -13.19 -7.27
CA GLU A 81 -19.30 -13.50 -8.70
C GLU A 81 -17.85 -13.37 -9.18
N ILE A 82 -17.14 -12.31 -8.74
CA ILE A 82 -15.72 -12.10 -9.04
C ILE A 82 -14.88 -13.24 -8.47
N THR A 83 -15.13 -13.67 -7.23
CA THR A 83 -14.33 -14.71 -6.57
C THR A 83 -14.60 -16.12 -7.09
N GLU A 84 -15.78 -16.37 -7.66
CA GLU A 84 -16.17 -17.65 -8.28
C GLU A 84 -15.86 -17.71 -9.78
N GLY A 85 -15.51 -16.57 -10.38
CA GLY A 85 -15.22 -16.43 -11.80
C GLY A 85 -13.80 -16.83 -12.22
N GLU A 86 -13.39 -16.33 -13.40
CA GLU A 86 -12.08 -16.57 -13.98
C GLU A 86 -10.94 -15.89 -13.21
N PRO A 87 -9.69 -16.38 -13.33
CA PRO A 87 -8.54 -15.76 -12.68
C PRO A 87 -8.37 -14.27 -13.03
N CYS A 88 -8.28 -13.44 -11.99
CA CYS A 88 -8.20 -11.99 -12.10
C CYS A 88 -7.22 -11.38 -11.08
N ILE A 89 -7.00 -10.07 -11.17
CA ILE A 89 -6.31 -9.29 -10.13
C ILE A 89 -7.36 -8.50 -9.34
N ILE A 90 -7.25 -8.48 -8.02
CA ILE A 90 -8.17 -7.74 -7.15
C ILE A 90 -7.39 -6.72 -6.32
N MET A 91 -7.73 -5.45 -6.48
CA MET A 91 -7.21 -4.34 -5.69
C MET A 91 -8.34 -3.79 -4.82
N ALA A 92 -8.24 -4.04 -3.51
CA ALA A 92 -9.31 -3.77 -2.57
C ALA A 92 -8.80 -3.07 -1.30
N THR A 93 -9.60 -2.13 -0.78
CA THR A 93 -9.36 -1.45 0.50
C THR A 93 -9.81 -2.28 1.71
N SER A 94 -9.21 -2.17 2.90
CA SER A 94 -8.06 -1.33 3.27
C SER A 94 -6.71 -2.06 3.16
N GLY A 95 -5.63 -1.27 3.03
CA GLY A 95 -4.27 -1.78 2.79
C GLY A 95 -3.66 -2.62 3.92
N MET A 96 -4.22 -2.54 5.13
CA MET A 96 -3.80 -3.34 6.28
C MET A 96 -4.83 -4.38 6.73
N MET A 97 -5.90 -4.57 5.94
CA MET A 97 -6.97 -5.52 6.22
C MET A 97 -7.65 -5.26 7.57
N THR A 98 -7.83 -3.99 7.94
CA THR A 98 -8.54 -3.59 9.17
C THR A 98 -10.06 -3.74 9.04
N GLY A 99 -10.56 -3.89 7.81
CA GLY A 99 -11.97 -4.04 7.48
C GLY A 99 -12.21 -3.78 5.99
N GLY A 100 -13.49 -3.70 5.63
CA GLY A 100 -13.91 -3.37 4.27
C GLY A 100 -13.66 -4.50 3.25
N PRO A 101 -13.70 -4.16 1.95
CA PRO A 101 -13.65 -5.13 0.84
C PRO A 101 -12.49 -6.13 0.92
N SER A 102 -11.29 -5.70 1.31
CA SER A 102 -10.09 -6.52 1.39
C SER A 102 -10.21 -7.71 2.36
N VAL A 103 -10.93 -7.52 3.47
CA VAL A 103 -11.18 -8.59 4.44
C VAL A 103 -12.21 -9.57 3.89
N GLU A 104 -13.21 -9.08 3.16
CA GLU A 104 -14.22 -9.92 2.52
C GLU A 104 -13.64 -10.78 1.40
N TYR A 105 -12.83 -10.20 0.50
CA TYR A 105 -12.10 -10.99 -0.50
C TYR A 105 -11.18 -12.02 0.14
N PHE A 106 -10.49 -11.66 1.22
CA PHE A 106 -9.67 -12.63 1.93
C PHE A 106 -10.53 -13.76 2.52
N ARG A 107 -11.68 -13.46 3.13
CA ARG A 107 -12.61 -14.48 3.63
C ARG A 107 -13.05 -15.46 2.54
N LEU A 108 -13.34 -14.96 1.34
CA LEU A 108 -13.81 -15.76 0.21
C LEU A 108 -12.69 -16.56 -0.47
N LEU A 109 -11.47 -16.03 -0.53
CA LEU A 109 -10.38 -16.59 -1.35
C LEU A 109 -9.29 -17.33 -0.55
N ALA A 110 -9.22 -17.15 0.77
CA ALA A 110 -8.06 -17.60 1.55
C ALA A 110 -7.87 -19.11 1.60
N GLU A 111 -8.94 -19.90 1.47
CA GLU A 111 -8.86 -21.36 1.61
C GLU A 111 -8.42 -22.09 0.34
N ASP A 112 -8.31 -21.37 -0.79
CA ASP A 112 -7.84 -21.94 -2.05
C ASP A 112 -6.32 -21.71 -2.21
N PRO A 113 -5.50 -22.78 -2.30
CA PRO A 113 -4.05 -22.67 -2.43
C PRO A 113 -3.57 -22.11 -3.77
N ARG A 114 -4.45 -22.01 -4.79
CA ARG A 114 -4.12 -21.40 -6.08
C ARG A 114 -4.00 -19.88 -5.98
N ASN A 115 -4.64 -19.29 -4.97
CA ASN A 115 -4.67 -17.84 -4.78
C ASN A 115 -3.38 -17.33 -4.13
N THR A 116 -3.07 -16.05 -4.38
CA THR A 116 -1.94 -15.36 -3.75
C THR A 116 -2.37 -14.02 -3.18
N LEU A 117 -2.04 -13.78 -1.91
CA LEU A 117 -2.17 -12.49 -1.25
C LEU A 117 -0.82 -11.76 -1.31
N ILE A 118 -0.81 -10.58 -1.90
CA ILE A 118 0.41 -9.75 -1.99
C ILE A 118 0.25 -8.52 -1.10
N PHE A 119 1.12 -8.40 -0.09
CA PHE A 119 1.28 -7.19 0.71
C PHE A 119 2.27 -6.25 0.03
N VAL A 120 1.82 -5.04 -0.32
CA VAL A 120 2.62 -3.99 -0.97
C VAL A 120 2.81 -2.76 -0.09
N SER A 121 2.45 -2.86 1.18
CA SER A 121 2.46 -1.76 2.14
C SER A 121 2.86 -2.26 3.50
N TYR A 122 3.45 -1.37 4.30
CA TYR A 122 3.78 -1.66 5.69
C TYR A 122 2.52 -2.09 6.45
N GLN A 123 2.65 -3.15 7.26
CA GLN A 123 1.58 -3.70 8.07
C GLN A 123 1.84 -3.37 9.53
N VAL A 124 1.02 -2.50 10.11
CA VAL A 124 1.16 -2.06 11.50
C VAL A 124 0.88 -3.23 12.45
N GLU A 125 1.63 -3.32 13.55
CA GLU A 125 1.38 -4.30 14.61
C GLU A 125 -0.06 -4.23 15.14
N GLY A 126 -0.64 -5.40 15.41
CA GLY A 126 -2.05 -5.53 15.82
C GLY A 126 -3.06 -5.61 14.66
N THR A 127 -2.67 -5.32 13.42
CA THR A 127 -3.57 -5.48 12.25
C THR A 127 -3.70 -6.95 11.81
N LEU A 128 -4.81 -7.29 11.15
CA LEU A 128 -4.99 -8.61 10.54
C LEU A 128 -3.92 -8.86 9.48
N GLY A 129 -3.64 -7.87 8.61
CA GLY A 129 -2.62 -8.00 7.58
C GLY A 129 -1.25 -8.34 8.17
N ARG A 130 -0.87 -7.73 9.30
CA ARG A 130 0.38 -8.06 9.99
C ARG A 130 0.40 -9.49 10.55
N ARG A 131 -0.71 -9.99 11.07
CA ARG A 131 -0.82 -11.38 11.54
C ARG A 131 -0.62 -12.38 10.40
N ILE A 132 -1.33 -12.18 9.28
CA ILE A 132 -1.21 -13.03 8.09
C ILE A 132 0.23 -12.96 7.54
N GLN A 133 0.81 -11.77 7.46
CA GLN A 133 2.19 -11.56 7.02
C GLN A 133 3.21 -12.31 7.90
N LYS A 134 2.97 -12.45 9.20
CA LYS A 134 3.79 -13.24 10.13
C LYS A 134 3.58 -14.76 10.01
N GLY A 135 2.72 -15.21 9.10
CA GLY A 135 2.48 -16.63 8.81
C GLY A 135 1.31 -17.25 9.57
N PHE A 136 0.49 -16.47 10.28
CA PHE A 136 -0.72 -17.01 10.90
C PHE A 136 -1.71 -17.46 9.82
N ARG A 137 -2.17 -18.72 9.91
CA ARG A 137 -3.07 -19.33 8.92
C ARG A 137 -4.50 -19.50 9.44
N ASP A 138 -4.67 -19.77 10.72
CA ASP A 138 -5.98 -19.84 11.38
C ASP A 138 -6.44 -18.46 11.86
N ILE A 139 -7.53 -17.98 11.27
CA ILE A 139 -8.00 -16.61 11.46
C ILE A 139 -9.49 -16.65 11.76
N GLN A 140 -9.94 -15.87 12.74
CA GLN A 140 -11.37 -15.64 12.96
C GLN A 140 -11.77 -14.31 12.34
N LEU A 141 -12.74 -14.34 11.44
CA LEU A 141 -13.29 -13.16 10.77
C LEU A 141 -14.77 -13.02 11.09
N ARG A 142 -15.29 -11.79 11.02
CA ARG A 142 -16.73 -11.55 11.08
C ARG A 142 -17.29 -11.61 9.67
N ASN A 143 -18.32 -12.41 9.46
CA ASN A 143 -19.06 -12.42 8.20
C ASN A 143 -20.03 -11.23 8.11
N ASN A 144 -20.72 -11.10 6.97
CA ASN A 144 -21.68 -10.01 6.72
C ASN A 144 -22.89 -10.00 7.68
N ARG A 145 -23.11 -11.09 8.43
CA ARG A 145 -24.14 -11.20 9.48
C ARG A 145 -23.59 -10.90 10.89
N GLY A 146 -22.33 -10.48 10.99
CA GLY A 146 -21.64 -10.16 12.24
C GLY A 146 -21.17 -11.38 13.05
N GLN A 147 -21.34 -12.59 12.54
CA GLN A 147 -20.97 -13.84 13.21
C GLN A 147 -19.48 -14.14 12.99
N LEU A 148 -18.83 -14.72 14.00
CA LEU A 148 -17.45 -15.18 13.88
C LEU A 148 -17.40 -16.48 13.06
N GLU A 149 -16.55 -16.47 12.05
CA GLU A 149 -16.31 -17.58 11.13
C GLU A 149 -14.80 -17.90 11.15
N PRO A 150 -14.42 -19.17 11.35
CA PRO A 150 -13.04 -19.60 11.20
C PRO A 150 -12.69 -19.66 9.71
N VAL A 151 -11.53 -19.12 9.35
CA VAL A 151 -10.95 -19.19 8.01
C VAL A 151 -9.56 -19.79 8.12
N HIS A 152 -9.33 -20.87 7.38
CA HIS A 152 -8.02 -21.53 7.32
C HIS A 152 -7.30 -21.15 6.02
N SER A 153 -6.37 -20.20 6.11
CA SER A 153 -5.66 -19.66 4.96
C SER A 153 -4.67 -20.68 4.37
N LYS A 154 -4.99 -21.21 3.17
CA LYS A 154 -4.12 -22.07 2.36
C LYS A 154 -3.43 -21.33 1.22
N MET A 155 -3.90 -20.12 0.92
CA MET A 155 -3.34 -19.28 -0.15
C MET A 155 -1.86 -18.91 0.09
N ASN A 156 -1.14 -18.64 -0.99
CA ASN A 156 0.22 -18.13 -0.91
C ASN A 156 0.21 -16.69 -0.37
N VAL A 157 1.23 -16.31 0.40
CA VAL A 157 1.37 -14.96 0.98
C VAL A 157 2.74 -14.43 0.65
N ILE A 158 2.79 -13.31 -0.09
CA ILE A 158 4.02 -12.65 -0.52
C ILE A 158 4.03 -11.23 0.04
N THR A 159 5.18 -10.77 0.51
CA THR A 159 5.42 -9.36 0.80
C THR A 159 6.35 -8.78 -0.24
N ASN A 160 5.91 -7.71 -0.91
CA ASN A 160 6.72 -6.92 -1.81
C ASN A 160 7.00 -5.55 -1.15
N GLU A 161 8.25 -5.37 -0.73
CA GLU A 161 8.71 -4.15 -0.05
C GLU A 161 9.05 -3.00 -1.03
N GLY A 162 9.12 -3.29 -2.33
CA GLY A 162 9.55 -2.34 -3.36
C GLY A 162 8.54 -1.22 -3.68
N PHE A 163 7.30 -1.37 -3.21
CA PHE A 163 6.22 -0.41 -3.40
C PHE A 163 5.96 0.46 -2.17
N SER A 164 6.83 0.49 -1.16
CA SER A 164 6.61 1.40 -0.02
C SER A 164 6.65 2.87 -0.46
N GLY A 165 5.67 3.67 -0.04
CA GLY A 165 5.70 5.12 -0.20
C GLY A 165 6.69 5.82 0.74
N HIS A 166 7.30 5.07 1.66
CA HIS A 166 8.30 5.58 2.59
C HIS A 166 9.71 5.38 2.04
N SER A 167 10.53 6.43 2.14
CA SER A 167 11.94 6.35 1.86
C SER A 167 12.63 5.30 2.72
N SER A 168 13.48 4.48 2.10
CA SER A 168 14.36 3.55 2.79
C SER A 168 15.36 4.29 3.68
N ARG A 169 16.00 3.55 4.58
CA ARG A 169 17.09 4.08 5.43
C ARG A 169 18.16 4.78 4.61
N HIS A 170 18.55 4.22 3.46
CA HIS A 170 19.56 4.81 2.60
C HIS A 170 19.08 6.15 2.00
N GLN A 171 17.84 6.20 1.52
CA GLN A 171 17.23 7.41 0.98
C GLN A 171 17.08 8.51 2.04
N ILE A 172 16.68 8.18 3.27
CA ILE A 172 16.61 9.16 4.39
C ILE A 172 18.00 9.73 4.68
N MET A 173 19.02 8.87 4.78
CA MET A 173 20.39 9.32 5.04
C MET A 173 20.93 10.19 3.90
N ASN A 174 20.59 9.88 2.65
CA ASN A 174 20.96 10.68 1.48
C ASN A 174 20.24 12.03 1.44
N PHE A 175 18.93 12.05 1.74
CA PHE A 175 18.16 13.29 1.87
C PHE A 175 18.82 14.26 2.87
N LEU A 176 19.20 13.76 4.05
CA LEU A 176 19.89 14.57 5.06
C LEU A 176 21.24 15.12 4.59
N SER A 177 21.97 14.41 3.71
CA SER A 177 23.24 14.92 3.16
C SER A 177 23.08 16.01 2.11
N GLN A 178 21.87 16.17 1.56
CA GLN A 178 21.56 17.15 0.51
C GLN A 178 20.82 18.38 1.06
N LEU A 179 20.52 18.43 2.36
CA LEU A 179 19.81 19.55 2.96
C LEU A 179 20.71 20.79 3.04
N GLU A 180 20.25 21.87 2.40
CA GLU A 180 20.82 23.21 2.49
C GLU A 180 19.71 24.23 2.84
N PRO A 181 19.89 25.06 3.89
CA PRO A 181 20.99 25.02 4.86
C PRO A 181 20.96 23.73 5.71
N ARG A 182 22.13 23.32 6.20
CA ARG A 182 22.25 22.15 7.07
C ARG A 182 21.48 22.39 8.38
N PRO A 183 20.63 21.46 8.82
CA PRO A 183 19.87 21.64 10.06
C PRO A 183 20.80 21.58 11.29
N GLU A 184 20.53 22.43 12.27
CA GLU A 184 21.23 22.42 13.57
C GLU A 184 20.75 21.29 14.48
N ARG A 185 19.49 20.87 14.32
CA ARG A 185 18.84 19.82 15.11
C ARG A 185 17.93 18.97 14.23
N ILE A 186 17.90 17.66 14.46
CA ILE A 186 17.03 16.70 13.77
C ILE A 186 16.18 15.96 14.80
N ILE A 187 14.89 15.79 14.51
CA ILE A 187 13.98 14.98 15.32
C ILE A 187 13.44 13.84 14.47
N VAL A 188 13.56 12.63 14.98
CA VAL A 188 13.10 11.40 14.33
C VAL A 188 11.84 10.91 15.02
N GLY A 189 10.79 10.67 14.24
CA GLY A 189 9.52 10.11 14.72
C GLY A 189 8.86 9.25 13.64
N HIS A 190 7.59 8.92 13.84
CA HIS A 190 6.78 8.13 12.90
C HIS A 190 7.46 6.81 12.47
N GLY A 191 7.93 6.05 13.44
CA GLY A 191 8.51 4.72 13.27
C GLY A 191 8.48 3.94 14.57
N GLU A 192 8.74 2.63 14.50
CA GLU A 192 8.92 1.79 15.69
C GLU A 192 10.03 2.38 16.58
N GLU A 193 9.85 2.33 17.90
CA GLU A 193 10.78 2.92 18.88
C GLU A 193 12.24 2.55 18.59
N SER A 194 12.52 1.26 18.41
CA SER A 194 13.86 0.76 18.12
C SER A 194 14.44 1.34 16.82
N LYS A 195 13.61 1.54 15.79
CA LYS A 195 14.03 2.10 14.49
C LYS A 195 14.28 3.59 14.58
N CYS A 196 13.44 4.34 15.31
CA CYS A 196 13.63 5.77 15.54
C CYS A 196 14.93 6.03 16.31
N THR A 197 15.16 5.32 17.42
CA THR A 197 16.38 5.41 18.23
C THR A 197 17.62 5.03 17.43
N ALA A 198 17.56 3.92 16.66
CA ALA A 198 18.68 3.49 15.82
C ALA A 198 19.00 4.50 14.69
N LEU A 199 17.98 5.07 14.05
CA LEU A 199 18.16 6.08 13.01
C LEU A 199 18.75 7.37 13.60
N ALA A 200 18.22 7.85 14.74
CA ALA A 200 18.74 9.03 15.43
C ALA A 200 20.22 8.89 15.79
N GLY A 201 20.61 7.76 16.39
CA GLY A 201 22.01 7.47 16.69
C GLY A 201 22.90 7.41 15.45
N SER A 202 22.37 6.91 14.33
CA SER A 202 23.10 6.84 13.06
C SER A 202 23.32 8.21 12.41
N ILE A 203 22.32 9.09 12.49
CA ILE A 203 22.40 10.46 12.01
C ILE A 203 23.44 11.23 12.83
N TYR A 204 23.35 11.15 14.16
CA TYR A 204 24.33 11.78 15.05
C TYR A 204 25.75 11.30 14.78
N LYS A 205 25.96 9.97 14.66
CA LYS A 205 27.29 9.39 14.41
C LYS A 205 27.89 9.83 13.08
N LYS A 206 27.06 9.97 12.03
CA LYS A 206 27.55 10.30 10.68
C LYS A 206 27.72 11.81 10.47
N TYR A 207 26.80 12.61 10.99
CA TYR A 207 26.71 14.04 10.69
C TYR A 207 27.05 14.92 11.89
N HIS A 208 27.22 14.39 13.09
CA HIS A 208 27.48 15.18 14.31
C HIS A 208 26.43 16.31 14.52
N ILE A 209 25.18 16.08 14.09
CA ILE A 209 24.05 16.98 14.30
C ILE A 209 23.26 16.45 15.50
N GLU A 210 22.90 17.31 16.45
CA GLU A 210 22.05 16.92 17.59
C GLU A 210 20.77 16.28 17.04
N THR A 211 20.56 15.01 17.37
CA THR A 211 19.43 14.23 16.87
C THR A 211 18.70 13.55 18.01
N ARG A 212 17.37 13.67 18.05
CA ARG A 212 16.52 13.07 19.09
C ARG A 212 15.39 12.25 18.51
N ALA A 213 15.00 11.19 19.21
CA ALA A 213 13.79 10.42 18.94
C ALA A 213 12.90 10.50 20.19
N PRO A 214 12.05 11.55 20.31
CA PRO A 214 11.27 11.77 21.52
C PRO A 214 10.15 10.75 21.68
N TYR A 215 9.77 10.51 22.93
CA TYR A 215 8.56 9.77 23.27
C TYR A 215 7.32 10.66 23.13
N ASN A 216 6.15 10.02 22.97
CA ASN A 216 4.88 10.74 23.05
C ASN A 216 4.80 11.49 24.39
N LEU A 217 4.30 12.73 24.35
CA LEU A 217 4.20 13.66 25.49
C LEU A 217 5.53 14.30 25.95
N GLU A 218 6.67 13.98 25.34
CA GLU A 218 7.89 14.77 25.57
C GLU A 218 7.81 16.13 24.87
N THR A 219 8.41 17.14 25.51
CA THR A 219 8.49 18.50 24.96
C THR A 219 9.94 18.84 24.63
N ILE A 220 10.17 19.26 23.39
CA ILE A 220 11.47 19.77 22.94
C ILE A 220 11.36 21.28 22.77
N ARG A 221 12.24 22.02 23.45
CA ARG A 221 12.32 23.48 23.31
C ARG A 221 13.20 23.85 22.12
N PHE A 222 12.59 24.44 21.10
CA PHE A 222 13.30 25.23 20.09
C PHE A 222 13.53 26.63 20.66
N LYS A 223 14.74 27.18 20.46
CA LYS A 223 15.05 28.53 20.95
C LYS A 223 14.42 29.54 20.01
#